data_AF-A0A0H3NQ84-F1
#
_entry.id   AF-A0A0H3NQ84-F1
#
_cell.length_a   1.000
_cell.length_b   1.000
_cell.length_c   1.000
_cell.angle_alpha   90.00
_cell.angle_beta   90.00
_cell.angle_gamma   90.00
#
_symmetry.space_group_name_H-M   'P 1'
#
loop_
_entity.id
_entity.type
_entity.pdbx_description
1 polymer ?
#
loop_
_entity_poly.entity_id
_entity_poly.type
_entity_poly.pdbx_seq_one_letter_code
_entity_poly.pdbx_strand_id
1 'polypeptide(L)' 'MQKLAEIIDMTAHPINDPAFIAQSKSTLETYGALVLSNFLLPPALNSIKQEGQRP' A
#
# COMPACT_ATOMS: atom_id res chain seq x y z
N MET A 1 12.94 6.29 -0.19
CA MET A 1 11.96 5.68 0.72
C MET A 1 11.14 6.70 1.51
N GLN A 2 11.71 7.81 2.00
CA GLN A 2 10.97 8.83 2.78
C GLN A 2 9.69 9.34 2.10
N LYS A 3 9.74 9.75 0.82
CA LYS A 3 8.53 10.14 0.08
C LYS A 3 7.45 9.06 -0.04
N LEU A 4 7.85 7.78 -0.03
CA LEU A 4 6.90 6.68 -0.13
C LEU A 4 6.24 6.42 1.22
N ALA A 5 6.99 6.56 2.31
CA ALA A 5 6.46 6.49 3.68
C ALA A 5 5.46 7.61 4.01
N GLU A 6 5.42 8.68 3.20
CA GLU A 6 4.38 9.73 3.28
C GLU A 6 3.09 9.36 2.53
N ILE A 7 3.11 8.29 1.74
CA ILE A 7 2.00 7.88 0.85
C ILE A 7 1.40 6.54 1.29
N ILE A 8 2.23 5.56 1.67
CA ILE A 8 1.80 4.20 2.04
C ILE A 8 2.10 3.91 3.51
N ASP A 9 1.28 3.06 4.12
CA ASP A 9 1.52 2.59 5.49
C ASP A 9 2.64 1.55 5.51
N MET A 10 3.88 2.03 5.63
CA MET A 10 5.08 1.21 5.77
C MET A 10 5.20 0.51 7.13
N THR A 11 4.36 0.86 8.11
CA THR A 11 4.36 0.23 9.44
C THR A 11 3.53 -1.03 9.45
N ALA A 12 2.33 -0.97 8.85
CA ALA A 12 1.47 -2.13 8.67
C ALA A 12 1.87 -3.00 7.47
N HIS A 13 2.47 -2.39 6.44
CA HIS A 13 2.88 -3.06 5.21
C HIS A 13 4.33 -2.69 4.87
N PRO A 14 5.32 -3.29 5.55
CA PRO A 14 6.73 -2.99 5.33
C PRO A 14 7.17 -3.60 3.99
N ILE A 15 6.85 -2.94 2.87
CA ILE A 15 7.10 -3.43 1.51
C ILE A 15 8.59 -3.62 1.14
N ASN A 16 9.50 -3.20 2.02
CA ASN A 16 10.94 -3.41 1.87
C ASN A 16 11.46 -4.56 2.73
N ASP A 17 10.62 -5.12 3.59
CA ASP A 17 10.95 -6.28 4.42
C ASP A 17 10.87 -7.55 3.54
N PRO A 18 11.99 -8.30 3.40
CA PRO A 18 12.01 -9.51 2.59
C PRO A 18 11.00 -10.59 3.04
N ALA A 19 10.73 -10.70 4.36
CA ALA A 19 9.75 -11.64 4.89
C ALA A 19 8.32 -11.22 4.53
N PHE A 20 8.00 -9.94 4.61
CA PHE A 20 6.71 -9.42 4.16
C PHE A 20 6.48 -9.64 2.66
N ILE A 21 7.52 -9.43 1.84
CA ILE A 21 7.47 -9.71 0.40
C ILE A 21 7.24 -11.19 0.14
N ALA A 22 7.95 -12.09 0.84
CA ALA A 22 7.78 -13.54 0.69
C ALA A 22 6.36 -13.99 1.07
N GLN A 23 5.81 -13.46 2.17
CA GLN A 23 4.44 -13.74 2.59
C GLN A 23 3.41 -13.23 1.57
N SER A 24 3.62 -12.03 1.05
CA SER A 24 2.74 -11.42 0.03
C SER A 24 2.71 -12.26 -1.26
N LYS A 25 3.88 -12.76 -1.70
CA LYS A 25 3.99 -13.67 -2.85
C LYS A 25 3.27 -15.00 -2.60
N SER A 26 3.50 -15.62 -1.45
CA SER A 26 2.83 -16.87 -1.09
C SER A 26 1.30 -16.72 -1.05
N THR A 27 0.81 -15.58 -0.55
CA THR A 27 -0.63 -15.25 -0.55
C THR A 27 -1.16 -15.13 -1.98
N LEU A 28 -0.44 -14.41 -2.85
CA LEU A 28 -0.81 -14.25 -4.25
C LEU A 28 -0.84 -15.59 -5.00
N GLU A 29 0.15 -16.46 -4.76
CA GLU A 29 0.22 -17.81 -5.35
C GLU A 29 -0.92 -18.71 -4.87
N THR A 30 -1.31 -18.58 -3.60
CA THR A 30 -2.35 -19.43 -2.99
C THR A 30 -3.76 -19.00 -3.39
N TYR A 31 -4.03 -17.70 -3.38
CA TYR A 31 -5.39 -17.17 -3.52
C TYR A 31 -5.63 -16.43 -4.85
N GLY A 32 -4.58 -16.20 -5.65
CA GLY A 32 -4.66 -15.45 -6.91
C GLY A 32 -4.81 -13.93 -6.73
N ALA A 33 -4.93 -13.43 -5.50
CA ALA A 33 -5.04 -12.02 -5.19
C ALA A 33 -4.33 -11.68 -3.87
N LEU A 34 -3.89 -10.42 -3.75
CA LEU A 34 -3.33 -9.84 -2.53
C LEU A 34 -4.15 -8.60 -2.16
N VAL A 35 -4.67 -8.57 -0.93
CA VAL A 35 -5.43 -7.43 -0.41
C VAL A 35 -4.65 -6.82 0.75
N LEU A 36 -4.28 -5.55 0.61
CA LEU A 36 -3.60 -4.76 1.64
C LEU A 36 -4.57 -3.70 2.16
N SER A 37 -5.13 -3.95 3.34
CA SER A 37 -6.13 -3.05 3.94
C SER A 37 -5.47 -1.79 4.46
N ASN A 38 -6.07 -0.62 4.21
CA ASN A 38 -5.50 0.68 4.63
C ASN A 38 -4.07 0.92 4.11
N PHE A 39 -3.75 0.40 2.92
CA PHE A 39 -2.39 0.52 2.36
C PHE A 39 -1.98 1.97 2.09
N LEU A 40 -2.90 2.79 1.57
CA LEU A 40 -2.67 4.22 1.36
C LEU A 40 -2.98 4.99 2.64
N LEU A 41 -2.09 5.92 3.00
CA LEU A 41 -2.31 6.80 4.14
C LEU A 41 -3.46 7.79 3.84
N PRO A 42 -4.22 8.20 4.88
CA PRO A 42 -5.35 9.12 4.68
C PRO A 42 -5.01 10.43 3.93
N PRO A 43 -3.85 11.08 4.15
CA PRO A 43 -3.48 12.27 3.37
C PRO A 43 -3.34 12.00 1.87
N ALA A 44 -2.75 10.85 1.50
CA ALA A 44 -2.60 10.46 0.10
C ALA A 44 -3.96 10.18 -0.56
N LEU A 45 -4.86 9.47 0.13
CA LEU A 45 -6.24 9.25 -0.32
C LEU A 45 -6.99 10.56 -0.54
N ASN A 46 -6.85 11.52 0.37
CA ASN A 46 -7.47 12.84 0.24
C ASN A 46 -6.95 13.60 -0.98
N SER A 47 -5.64 13.56 -1.25
CA SER A 47 -5.06 14.20 -2.43
C SER A 47 -5.61 13.61 -3.73
N ILE A 48 -5.70 12.27 -3.81
CA ILE A 48 -6.25 11.58 -4.98
C ILE A 48 -7.73 11.96 -5.19
N LYS A 49 -8.51 12.02 -4.10
CA LYS A 49 -9.91 12.43 -4.16
C LYS A 49 -10.07 13.84 -4.72
N GLN A 50 -9.23 14.79 -4.29
CA GLN A 50 -9.27 16.17 -4.79
C GLN A 50 -8.92 16.27 -6.27
N GLU A 51 -7.98 15.45 -6.75
CA GLU A 51 -7.63 15.39 -8.17
C GLU A 51 -8.83 14.93 -9.02
N GLY A 52 -9.50 13.85 -8.62
CA GLY A 52 -10.67 13.33 -9.34
C GLY A 52 -11.92 14.23 -9.29
N GLN A 53 -11.91 15.26 -8.45
CA GLN A 53 -12.97 16.27 -8.35
C GLN A 53 -12.72 17.50 -9.24
N ARG A 54 -11.54 17.63 -9.86
CA ARG A 54 -11.26 18.72 -10.79
C ARG A 54 -12.01 18.48 -12.11
N PRO A 55 -12.78 19.47 -12.60
CA PRO A 55 -13.55 19.37 -13.83
C PRO A 55 -12.68 19.30 -15.09
#